data_AF-A0A9C6T1T9-F1
#
_entry.id   AF-A0A9C6T1T9-F1
#
_cell.length_a   1.000
_cell.length_b   1.000
_cell.length_c   1.000
_cell.angle_alpha   90.00
_cell.angle_beta   90.00
_cell.angle_gamma   90.00
#
_symmetry.space_group_name_H-M   'P 1'
#
loop_
_entity.id
_entity.type
_entity.pdbx_description
1 polymer ?
#
loop_
_entity_poly.entity_id
_entity_poly.type
_entity_poly.pdbx_seq_one_letter_code
_entity_poly.pdbx_strand_id
1 'polypeptide(L)'
;MERTWLFLTILSLVFCGYRCSSAQNEVARRRLLDELQTFNNLTWTYIEEFQHDLSSLSVNHILEVLIEQNITGNQKHMFCPKRNGIFHISVNSLKPFPVLCNSDIAGPGWMVVLKRSDGQTNFFRKWKHYQEGFGNLSSEFFIGLEKLHVLTYEKPHEVYYFLEDFEGNTRYARYDEFLVGNEASFYTLERLGEYSGDAGDAMSHVAGQRFYTYDMDNGNCRCATERSSAGWFKCCTKCNLFGPYLEGYYDMVHEYRAIWWEYWRGDQYSLKTVQMMIRPKCSC
;
A
#
# COMPACT_ATOMS: atom_id res chain seq x y z
N MET A 1 -2.97 12.29 11.16
CA MET A 1 -3.76 13.03 12.18
C MET A 1 -2.93 14.16 12.81
N GLU A 2 -2.05 14.81 12.03
CA GLU A 2 -1.19 15.91 12.47
C GLU A 2 -1.39 17.20 11.65
N ARG A 3 -2.36 17.23 10.74
CA ARG A 3 -2.64 18.41 9.91
C ARG A 3 -3.64 19.39 10.53
N THR A 4 -4.27 19.01 11.65
CA THR A 4 -5.08 19.92 12.46
C THR A 4 -4.23 20.77 13.41
N TRP A 5 -3.00 20.33 13.76
CA TRP A 5 -2.13 21.11 14.64
C TRP A 5 -1.48 22.30 13.95
N LEU A 6 -1.05 22.18 12.69
CA LEU A 6 -0.53 23.30 11.90
C LEU A 6 -1.59 24.38 11.60
N PHE A 7 -2.84 23.97 11.35
CA PHE A 7 -3.94 24.93 11.16
C PHE A 7 -4.39 25.59 12.47
N LEU A 8 -4.30 24.89 13.62
CA LEU A 8 -4.64 25.45 14.93
C LEU A 8 -3.52 26.32 15.52
N THR A 9 -2.24 26.04 15.25
CA THR A 9 -1.15 26.95 15.65
C THR A 9 -1.17 28.24 14.85
N ILE A 10 -1.48 28.19 13.55
CA ILE A 10 -1.65 29.40 12.72
C ILE A 10 -2.84 30.25 13.20
N LEU A 11 -3.97 29.64 13.60
CA LEU A 11 -5.09 30.40 14.19
C LEU A 11 -4.78 30.94 15.59
N SER A 12 -3.98 30.24 16.40
CA SER A 12 -3.60 30.70 17.75
C SER A 12 -2.66 31.92 17.72
N LEU A 13 -1.85 32.07 16.67
CA LEU A 13 -0.98 33.23 16.44
C LEU A 13 -1.76 34.46 15.94
N VAL A 14 -2.96 34.27 15.38
CA VAL A 14 -3.83 35.38 14.95
C VAL A 14 -4.55 36.04 16.14
N PHE A 15 -4.70 35.36 17.28
CA PHE A 15 -5.42 35.90 18.46
C PHE A 15 -4.53 36.28 19.66
N CYS A 16 -3.24 35.95 19.67
CA CYS A 16 -2.34 36.31 20.76
C CYS A 16 -1.33 37.38 20.30
N GLY A 17 -1.71 38.65 20.37
CA GLY A 17 -0.78 39.72 19.98
C GLY A 17 -1.25 41.18 20.07
N TYR A 18 -2.40 41.49 20.69
CA TYR A 18 -2.76 42.87 20.97
C TYR A 18 -2.07 43.39 22.24
N ARG A 19 -0.74 43.54 22.17
CA ARG A 19 0.11 44.50 22.92
C ARG A 19 1.57 44.07 22.84
N CYS A 20 2.23 44.42 21.74
CA CYS A 20 3.69 44.55 21.71
C CYS A 20 4.09 45.64 20.71
N SER A 21 5.20 46.30 21.01
CA SER A 21 5.79 47.43 20.29
C SER A 21 5.72 47.29 18.75
N SER A 22 5.41 48.40 18.07
CA SER A 22 5.28 48.48 16.60
C SER A 22 6.48 47.90 15.83
N ALA A 23 7.67 47.87 16.43
CA ALA A 23 8.88 47.34 15.82
C ALA A 23 8.94 45.79 15.80
N GLN A 24 8.39 45.09 16.79
CA GLN A 24 8.39 43.61 16.83
C GLN A 24 7.38 43.03 15.83
N ASN A 25 6.25 43.72 15.62
CA ASN A 25 5.25 43.35 14.63
C ASN A 25 5.75 43.51 13.18
N GLU A 26 6.62 44.49 12.89
CA GLU A 26 7.22 44.62 11.56
C GLU A 26 8.23 43.52 11.24
N VAL A 27 9.05 43.11 12.21
CA VAL A 27 10.02 42.02 12.02
C VAL A 27 9.30 40.68 11.83
N ALA A 28 8.27 40.40 12.63
CA ALA A 28 7.44 39.22 12.47
C ALA A 28 6.71 39.21 11.11
N ARG A 29 6.19 40.37 10.67
CA ARG A 29 5.55 40.53 9.36
C ARG A 29 6.52 40.29 8.20
N ARG A 30 7.75 40.78 8.28
CA ARG A 30 8.79 40.54 7.24
C ARG A 30 9.16 39.06 7.16
N ARG A 31 9.33 38.38 8.30
CA ARG A 31 9.59 36.93 8.31
C ARG A 31 8.46 36.12 7.69
N LEU A 32 7.21 36.46 8.02
CA LEU A 32 6.06 35.79 7.44
C LEU A 32 5.94 36.03 5.93
N LEU A 33 6.30 37.22 5.45
CA LEU A 33 6.34 37.54 4.01
C LEU A 33 7.44 36.76 3.28
N ASP A 34 8.63 36.63 3.88
CA ASP A 34 9.72 35.82 3.32
C ASP A 34 9.35 34.33 3.26
N GLU A 35 8.69 33.80 4.29
CA GLU A 35 8.20 32.42 4.30
C GLU A 35 7.12 32.19 3.23
N LEU A 36 6.17 33.13 3.09
CA LEU A 36 5.13 33.06 2.05
C LEU A 36 5.72 33.18 0.65
N GLN A 37 6.73 34.03 0.45
CA GLN A 37 7.44 34.13 -0.83
C GLN A 37 8.21 32.85 -1.14
N THR A 38 8.85 32.26 -0.14
CA THR A 38 9.57 30.98 -0.30
C THR A 38 8.59 29.87 -0.67
N PHE A 39 7.45 29.78 0.01
CA PHE A 39 6.39 28.82 -0.32
C PHE A 39 5.83 29.06 -1.72
N ASN A 40 5.52 30.31 -2.07
CA ASN A 40 5.03 30.65 -3.40
C ASN A 40 6.03 30.27 -4.49
N ASN A 41 7.32 30.56 -4.31
CA ASN A 41 8.36 30.18 -5.28
C ASN A 41 8.47 28.66 -5.44
N LEU A 42 8.42 27.90 -4.34
CA LEU A 42 8.42 26.43 -4.38
C LEU A 42 7.18 25.88 -5.10
N THR A 43 6.01 26.49 -4.88
CA THR A 43 4.80 26.09 -5.60
C THR A 43 4.90 26.41 -7.10
N TRP A 44 5.50 27.53 -7.48
CA TRP A 44 5.71 27.88 -8.89
C TRP A 44 6.70 26.92 -9.56
N THR A 45 7.81 26.56 -8.92
CA THR A 45 8.74 25.57 -9.47
C THR A 45 8.09 24.20 -9.68
N TYR A 46 7.24 23.77 -8.74
CA TYR A 46 6.53 22.49 -8.86
C TYR A 46 5.49 22.52 -10.00
N ILE A 47 4.79 23.65 -10.16
CA ILE A 47 3.85 23.86 -11.27
C ILE A 47 4.60 23.85 -12.62
N GLU A 48 5.74 24.53 -12.71
CA GLU A 48 6.55 24.58 -13.94
C GLU A 48 7.10 23.20 -14.33
N GLU A 49 7.57 22.42 -13.36
CA GLU A 49 8.01 21.03 -13.58
C GLU A 49 6.87 20.15 -14.11
N PHE A 50 5.68 20.23 -13.48
CA PHE A 50 4.51 19.48 -13.92
C PHE A 50 4.00 19.93 -15.30
N GLN A 51 4.13 21.23 -15.62
CA GLN A 51 3.72 21.80 -16.89
C GLN A 51 4.69 21.45 -18.01
N HIS A 52 5.99 21.29 -17.69
CA HIS A 52 6.98 20.73 -18.59
C HIS A 52 6.63 19.27 -18.94
N ASP A 53 6.31 18.44 -17.95
CA ASP A 53 5.91 17.04 -18.19
C ASP A 53 4.65 16.95 -19.06
N LEU A 54 3.64 17.78 -18.78
CA LEU A 54 2.40 17.85 -19.57
C LEU A 54 2.63 18.37 -21.00
N SER A 55 3.60 19.25 -21.21
CA SER A 55 3.96 19.77 -22.54
C SER A 55 4.90 18.86 -23.34
N SER A 56 5.61 17.96 -22.66
CA SER A 56 6.45 16.91 -23.26
C SER A 56 5.64 15.75 -23.83
N LEU A 57 4.37 15.61 -23.43
CA LEU A 57 3.44 14.63 -23.98
C LEU A 57 3.07 15.00 -25.42
N SER A 58 3.75 14.39 -26.39
CA SER A 58 3.41 14.58 -27.79
C SER A 58 2.05 13.94 -28.12
N VAL A 59 1.30 14.56 -29.05
CA VAL A 59 0.07 13.97 -29.60
C VAL A 59 0.33 12.57 -30.15
N ASN A 60 1.53 12.31 -30.71
CA ASN A 60 1.92 10.99 -31.20
C ASN A 60 2.08 9.98 -30.06
N HIS A 61 2.59 10.38 -28.90
CA HIS A 61 2.67 9.51 -27.73
C HIS A 61 1.28 9.18 -27.16
N ILE A 62 0.40 10.18 -27.09
CA ILE A 62 -1.01 9.96 -26.72
C ILE A 62 -1.68 9.04 -27.76
N LEU A 63 -1.40 9.23 -29.04
CA LEU A 63 -1.91 8.40 -30.13
C LEU A 63 -1.39 6.96 -30.02
N GLU A 64 -0.11 6.74 -29.72
CA GLU A 64 0.48 5.42 -29.46
C GLU A 64 -0.19 4.73 -28.27
N VAL A 65 -0.36 5.44 -27.15
CA VAL A 65 -1.06 4.91 -25.97
C VAL A 65 -2.52 4.57 -26.30
N LEU A 66 -3.23 5.41 -27.05
CA LEU A 66 -4.62 5.16 -27.46
C LEU A 66 -4.72 4.02 -28.49
N ILE A 67 -3.75 3.89 -29.40
CA ILE A 67 -3.66 2.77 -30.36
C ILE A 67 -3.40 1.47 -29.60
N GLU A 68 -2.48 1.47 -28.62
CA GLU A 68 -2.26 0.31 -27.75
C GLU A 68 -3.53 -0.04 -26.96
N GLN A 69 -4.26 0.94 -26.42
CA GLN A 69 -5.52 0.71 -25.71
C GLN A 69 -6.63 0.21 -26.63
N ASN A 70 -6.68 0.64 -27.90
CA ASN A 70 -7.66 0.19 -28.88
C ASN A 70 -7.33 -1.24 -29.41
N ILE A 71 -6.04 -1.56 -29.56
CA ILE A 71 -5.58 -2.91 -29.93
C ILE A 71 -5.76 -3.90 -28.78
N THR A 72 -5.56 -3.47 -27.52
CA THR A 72 -5.76 -4.29 -26.31
C THR A 72 -7.20 -4.30 -25.80
N GLY A 73 -8.06 -3.38 -26.25
CA GLY A 73 -9.47 -3.27 -25.83
C GLY A 73 -10.34 -4.50 -26.12
N ASN A 74 -9.83 -5.44 -26.92
CA ASN A 74 -10.46 -6.74 -27.19
C ASN A 74 -9.66 -7.95 -26.66
N GLN A 75 -8.49 -7.75 -26.05
CA GLN A 75 -7.75 -8.84 -25.41
C GLN A 75 -8.23 -9.01 -23.97
N LYS A 76 -9.01 -10.08 -23.74
CA LYS A 76 -9.30 -10.55 -22.38
C LYS A 76 -7.99 -11.03 -21.74
N HIS A 77 -7.36 -10.17 -20.96
CA HIS A 77 -6.20 -10.56 -20.17
C HIS A 77 -6.67 -11.40 -18.99
N MET A 78 -6.23 -12.65 -18.91
CA MET A 78 -6.42 -13.47 -17.72
C MET A 78 -5.33 -13.19 -16.67
N PHE A 79 -4.19 -12.65 -17.11
CA PHE A 79 -3.00 -12.39 -16.30
C PHE A 79 -2.31 -11.08 -16.70
N CYS A 80 -1.43 -10.61 -15.84
CA CYS A 80 -0.62 -9.42 -16.10
C CYS A 80 0.30 -9.61 -17.32
N PRO A 81 0.33 -8.63 -18.25
CA PRO A 81 1.25 -8.66 -19.37
C PRO A 81 2.70 -8.43 -18.92
N LYS A 82 3.66 -8.57 -19.83
CA LYS A 82 5.10 -8.34 -19.59
C LYS A 82 5.47 -6.84 -19.57
N ARG A 83 4.61 -6.00 -19.01
CA ARG A 83 4.82 -4.55 -18.90
C ARG A 83 4.08 -3.99 -17.68
N ASN A 84 4.51 -2.82 -17.23
CA ASN A 84 3.88 -2.10 -16.13
C ASN A 84 2.59 -1.42 -16.59
N GLY A 85 1.67 -1.24 -15.65
CA GLY A 85 0.47 -0.43 -15.87
C GLY A 85 -0.77 -1.04 -15.23
N ILE A 86 -1.88 -0.34 -15.43
CA ILE A 86 -3.20 -0.80 -15.01
C ILE A 86 -3.87 -1.51 -16.18
N PHE A 87 -4.32 -2.74 -15.95
CA PHE A 87 -4.96 -3.57 -16.96
C PHE A 87 -6.29 -4.10 -16.44
N HIS A 88 -7.27 -4.28 -17.32
CA HIS A 88 -8.49 -5.00 -16.97
C HIS A 88 -8.28 -6.50 -17.18
N ILE A 89 -8.48 -7.27 -16.12
CA ILE A 89 -8.43 -8.73 -16.20
C ILE A 89 -9.82 -9.33 -16.09
N SER A 90 -10.00 -10.47 -16.75
CA SER A 90 -11.24 -11.25 -16.77
C SER A 90 -10.95 -12.66 -16.27
N VAL A 91 -11.65 -13.05 -15.21
CA VAL A 91 -11.53 -14.33 -14.50
C VAL A 91 -12.93 -14.94 -14.48
N ASN A 92 -13.09 -16.25 -14.70
CA ASN A 92 -14.40 -16.81 -15.11
C ASN A 92 -15.52 -16.54 -14.11
N SER A 93 -15.20 -16.48 -12.82
CA SER A 93 -16.16 -16.26 -11.74
C SER A 93 -16.30 -14.79 -11.30
N LEU A 94 -15.61 -13.83 -11.94
CA LEU A 94 -15.65 -12.41 -11.58
C LEU A 94 -15.96 -11.52 -12.78
N LYS A 95 -16.67 -10.41 -12.52
CA LYS A 95 -16.78 -9.33 -13.51
C LYS A 95 -15.39 -8.75 -13.77
N PRO A 96 -15.04 -8.35 -15.01
CA PRO A 96 -13.74 -7.77 -15.29
C PRO A 96 -13.41 -6.60 -14.37
N PHE A 97 -12.19 -6.55 -13.85
CA PHE A 97 -11.76 -5.53 -12.90
C PHE A 97 -10.33 -5.05 -13.20
N PRO A 98 -10.00 -3.79 -12.87
CA PRO A 98 -8.67 -3.26 -13.07
C PRO A 98 -7.69 -3.83 -12.04
N VAL A 99 -6.47 -4.09 -12.47
CA VAL A 99 -5.35 -4.54 -11.63
C VAL A 99 -4.08 -3.79 -11.99
N LEU A 100 -3.21 -3.61 -11.00
CA LEU A 100 -1.87 -3.06 -11.22
C LEU A 100 -0.90 -4.20 -11.51
N CYS A 101 -0.20 -4.12 -12.64
CA CYS A 101 0.85 -5.04 -13.02
C CYS A 101 2.23 -4.38 -12.88
N ASN A 102 3.17 -5.10 -12.26
CA ASN A 102 4.52 -4.61 -12.00
C ASN A 102 5.55 -5.65 -12.49
N SER A 103 6.27 -5.31 -13.54
CA SER A 103 7.30 -6.12 -14.18
C SER A 103 8.72 -5.75 -13.74
N ASP A 104 8.90 -4.63 -13.03
CA ASP A 104 10.22 -4.09 -12.68
C ASP A 104 10.82 -4.79 -11.47
N ILE A 105 10.00 -5.11 -10.46
CA ILE A 105 10.50 -5.61 -9.17
C ILE A 105 10.95 -7.07 -9.23
N ALA A 106 10.15 -7.94 -9.85
CA ALA A 106 10.35 -9.40 -9.82
C ALA A 106 10.23 -10.04 -11.22
N GLY A 107 10.47 -9.25 -12.26
CA GLY A 107 10.28 -9.64 -13.65
C GLY A 107 8.81 -9.62 -14.08
N PRO A 108 8.46 -10.13 -15.27
CA PRO A 108 7.11 -9.97 -15.81
C PRO A 108 6.04 -10.83 -15.14
N GLY A 109 4.78 -10.41 -15.30
CA GLY A 109 3.59 -11.22 -14.99
C GLY A 109 3.08 -11.13 -13.55
N TRP A 110 3.64 -10.23 -12.73
CA TRP A 110 3.17 -10.03 -11.36
C TRP A 110 2.01 -9.04 -11.28
N MET A 111 0.96 -9.46 -10.58
CA MET A 111 -0.18 -8.64 -10.21
C MET A 111 -0.01 -8.16 -8.77
N VAL A 112 -0.04 -6.84 -8.56
CA VAL A 112 0.00 -6.24 -7.22
C VAL A 112 -1.38 -6.38 -6.57
N VAL A 113 -1.43 -7.02 -5.39
CA VAL A 113 -2.66 -7.27 -4.63
C VAL A 113 -2.76 -6.45 -3.35
N LEU A 114 -1.63 -5.97 -2.84
CA LEU A 114 -1.53 -4.99 -1.75
C LEU A 114 -0.42 -4.01 -2.10
N LYS A 115 -0.67 -2.72 -1.93
CA LYS A 115 0.35 -1.67 -2.01
C LYS A 115 0.22 -0.70 -0.84
N ARG A 116 1.33 -0.48 -0.13
CA ARG A 116 1.54 0.53 0.92
C ARG A 116 2.71 1.41 0.50
N SER A 117 2.60 2.72 0.60
CA SER A 117 3.65 3.65 0.14
C SER A 117 3.52 5.10 0.62
N ASP A 118 2.35 5.54 1.05
CA ASP A 118 2.09 6.98 1.31
C ASP A 118 1.20 7.27 2.52
N GLY A 119 0.62 6.25 3.16
CA GLY A 119 -0.22 6.39 4.35
C GLY A 119 -1.56 7.11 4.12
N GLN A 120 -1.97 7.34 2.87
CA GLN A 120 -3.21 8.06 2.56
C GLN A 120 -4.46 7.19 2.68
N THR A 121 -4.30 5.87 2.63
CA THR A 121 -5.43 4.94 2.75
C THR A 121 -5.48 4.39 4.17
N ASN A 122 -6.64 4.52 4.83
CA ASN A 122 -6.87 3.84 6.10
C ASN A 122 -7.00 2.32 5.86
N PHE A 123 -6.20 1.50 6.54
CA PHE A 123 -6.29 0.03 6.51
C PHE A 123 -6.99 -0.57 7.73
N PHE A 124 -7.28 0.21 8.78
CA PHE A 124 -8.07 -0.27 9.91
C PHE A 124 -9.56 -0.26 9.57
N ARG A 125 -10.02 -1.34 8.93
CA ARG A 125 -11.37 -1.47 8.34
C ARG A 125 -12.07 -2.76 8.75
N LYS A 126 -13.40 -2.74 8.59
CA LYS A 126 -14.29 -3.88 8.83
C LYS A 126 -14.10 -4.99 7.80
N TRP A 127 -14.55 -6.20 8.14
CA TRP A 127 -14.52 -7.39 7.31
C TRP A 127 -14.99 -7.14 5.88
N LYS A 128 -16.15 -6.47 5.72
CA LYS A 128 -16.77 -6.24 4.43
C LYS A 128 -15.85 -5.49 3.44
N HIS A 129 -15.09 -4.52 3.92
CA HIS A 129 -14.13 -3.80 3.07
C HIS A 129 -12.97 -4.69 2.65
N TYR A 130 -12.47 -5.56 3.55
CA TYR A 130 -11.43 -6.52 3.20
C TYR A 130 -11.92 -7.59 2.23
N GLN A 131 -13.17 -8.01 2.33
CA GLN A 131 -13.81 -8.89 1.36
C GLN A 131 -13.83 -8.27 -0.05
N GLU A 132 -14.33 -7.04 -0.16
CA GLU A 132 -14.54 -6.35 -1.45
C GLU A 132 -13.26 -5.78 -2.06
N GLY A 133 -12.31 -5.35 -1.22
CA GLY A 133 -11.16 -4.53 -1.60
C GLY A 133 -11.43 -3.04 -1.45
N PHE A 134 -10.36 -2.24 -1.37
CA PHE A 134 -10.44 -0.79 -1.17
C PHE A 134 -9.14 -0.10 -1.59
N GLY A 135 -9.19 1.23 -1.72
CA GLY A 135 -8.06 2.08 -2.06
C GLY A 135 -8.01 2.45 -3.54
N ASN A 136 -6.86 2.94 -4.00
CA ASN A 136 -6.63 3.41 -5.36
C ASN A 136 -5.38 2.76 -5.95
N LEU A 137 -5.50 2.16 -7.14
CA LEU A 137 -4.39 1.49 -7.83
C LEU A 137 -3.19 2.42 -8.12
N SER A 138 -3.40 3.72 -8.21
CA SER A 138 -2.33 4.72 -8.37
C SER A 138 -1.61 5.08 -7.06
N SER A 139 -2.15 4.70 -5.91
CA SER A 139 -1.65 5.00 -4.56
C SER A 139 -1.64 3.68 -3.74
N GLU A 140 -2.23 3.66 -2.56
CA GLU A 140 -2.38 2.48 -1.70
C GLU A 140 -3.71 1.79 -1.92
N PHE A 141 -3.68 0.45 -1.91
CA PHE A 141 -4.88 -0.36 -2.05
C PHE A 141 -4.69 -1.78 -1.55
N PHE A 142 -5.81 -2.46 -1.34
CA PHE A 142 -5.90 -3.91 -1.24
C PHE A 142 -6.98 -4.42 -2.19
N ILE A 143 -6.65 -5.45 -2.97
CA ILE A 143 -7.50 -5.92 -4.08
C ILE A 143 -8.83 -6.53 -3.62
N GLY A 144 -8.89 -7.02 -2.38
CA GLY A 144 -10.04 -7.71 -1.78
C GLY A 144 -9.82 -9.22 -1.68
N LEU A 145 -10.27 -9.80 -0.56
CA LEU A 145 -10.12 -11.23 -0.26
C LEU A 145 -10.90 -12.11 -1.24
N GLU A 146 -12.08 -11.67 -1.70
CA GLU A 146 -12.86 -12.42 -2.68
C GLU A 146 -12.11 -12.57 -4.00
N LYS A 147 -11.52 -11.46 -4.49
CA LYS A 147 -10.72 -11.49 -5.72
C LYS A 147 -9.46 -12.34 -5.53
N LEU A 148 -8.80 -12.21 -4.38
CA LEU A 148 -7.60 -12.98 -4.04
C LEU A 148 -7.88 -14.49 -3.98
N HIS A 149 -9.01 -14.89 -3.37
CA HIS A 149 -9.47 -16.28 -3.35
C HIS A 149 -9.67 -16.82 -4.76
N VAL A 150 -10.51 -16.17 -5.58
CA VAL A 150 -10.82 -16.65 -6.93
C VAL A 150 -9.56 -16.77 -7.77
N LEU A 151 -8.68 -15.75 -7.75
CA LEU A 151 -7.41 -15.77 -8.50
C LEU A 151 -6.54 -16.97 -8.10
N THR A 152 -6.32 -17.17 -6.80
CA THR A 152 -5.44 -18.22 -6.28
C THR A 152 -6.05 -19.62 -6.34
N TYR A 153 -7.38 -19.72 -6.41
CA TYR A 153 -8.09 -20.99 -6.56
C TYR A 153 -8.12 -21.48 -8.00
N GLU A 154 -8.29 -20.59 -8.99
CA GLU A 154 -8.37 -21.00 -10.40
C GLU A 154 -7.08 -21.66 -10.91
N LYS A 155 -5.92 -21.22 -10.42
CA LYS A 155 -4.60 -21.78 -10.77
C LYS A 155 -3.64 -21.70 -9.60
N PRO A 156 -2.64 -22.61 -9.50
CA PRO A 156 -1.55 -22.45 -8.56
C PRO A 156 -0.85 -21.10 -8.76
N HIS A 157 -0.74 -20.31 -7.69
CA HIS A 157 -0.05 -19.03 -7.68
C HIS A 157 1.16 -19.08 -6.76
N GLU A 158 2.17 -18.29 -7.09
CA GLU A 158 3.20 -17.87 -6.15
C GLU A 158 2.93 -16.45 -5.68
N VAL A 159 3.49 -16.11 -4.52
CA VAL A 159 3.40 -14.77 -3.93
C VAL A 159 4.79 -14.19 -3.69
N TYR A 160 4.93 -12.89 -3.91
CA TYR A 160 6.13 -12.11 -3.69
C TYR A 160 5.81 -10.89 -2.84
N TYR A 161 6.53 -10.72 -1.74
CA TYR A 161 6.48 -9.56 -0.86
C TYR A 161 7.72 -8.73 -1.12
N PHE A 162 7.54 -7.53 -1.65
CA PHE A 162 8.59 -6.51 -1.76
C PHE A 162 8.49 -5.57 -0.57
N LEU A 163 9.63 -5.28 0.06
CA LEU A 163 9.75 -4.44 1.24
C LEU A 163 10.83 -3.38 1.01
N GLU A 164 10.56 -2.13 1.35
CA GLU A 164 11.50 -1.00 1.29
C GLU A 164 11.45 -0.21 2.59
N ASP A 165 12.62 0.17 3.10
CA ASP A 165 12.77 1.04 4.27
C ASP A 165 12.96 2.51 3.87
N PHE A 166 12.97 3.43 4.84
CA PHE A 166 13.13 4.86 4.57
C PHE A 166 14.54 5.25 4.14
N GLU A 167 15.52 4.37 4.33
CA GLU A 167 16.90 4.51 3.85
C GLU A 167 17.08 4.00 2.40
N GLY A 168 16.02 3.46 1.79
CA GLY A 168 16.02 2.97 0.41
C GLY A 168 16.59 1.56 0.23
N ASN A 169 16.86 0.83 1.31
CA ASN A 169 17.21 -0.58 1.21
C ASN A 169 15.95 -1.40 0.94
N THR A 170 16.12 -2.47 0.16
CA THR A 170 15.03 -3.36 -0.21
C THR A 170 15.29 -4.79 0.22
N ARG A 171 14.22 -5.53 0.49
CA ARG A 171 14.22 -6.97 0.77
C ARG A 171 13.00 -7.62 0.14
N TYR A 172 13.05 -8.93 -0.01
CA TYR A 172 11.92 -9.70 -0.47
C TYR A 172 11.72 -11.04 0.25
N ALA A 173 10.47 -11.47 0.25
CA ALA A 173 10.06 -12.82 0.61
C ALA A 173 9.19 -13.37 -0.51
N ARG A 174 9.49 -14.57 -1.00
CA ARG A 174 8.73 -15.27 -2.03
C ARG A 174 8.35 -16.65 -1.52
N TYR A 175 7.12 -17.04 -1.81
CA TYR A 175 6.63 -18.39 -1.53
C TYR A 175 6.10 -18.96 -2.83
N ASP A 176 6.54 -20.17 -3.16
CA ASP A 176 6.28 -20.80 -4.44
C ASP A 176 4.90 -21.47 -4.54
N GLU A 177 4.08 -21.34 -3.50
CA GLU A 177 2.65 -21.63 -3.50
C GLU A 177 1.92 -20.61 -2.61
N PHE A 178 0.73 -20.19 -3.03
CA PHE A 178 -0.12 -19.28 -2.30
C PHE A 178 -1.58 -19.54 -2.66
N LEU A 179 -2.35 -20.09 -1.71
CA LEU A 179 -3.79 -20.28 -1.82
C LEU A 179 -4.50 -19.62 -0.64
N VAL A 180 -5.49 -18.79 -0.96
CA VAL A 180 -6.44 -18.24 0.00
C VAL A 180 -7.77 -18.98 -0.13
N GLY A 181 -8.31 -19.46 0.99
CA GLY A 181 -9.61 -20.09 1.08
C GLY A 181 -10.77 -19.16 0.78
N ASN A 182 -11.99 -19.70 0.76
CA ASN A 182 -13.20 -18.91 0.51
C ASN A 182 -13.74 -18.24 1.79
N GLU A 183 -14.86 -17.52 1.68
CA GLU A 183 -15.50 -16.90 2.84
C GLU A 183 -15.93 -17.90 3.92
N ALA A 184 -16.36 -19.11 3.55
CA ALA A 184 -16.78 -20.15 4.49
C ALA A 184 -15.61 -20.67 5.34
N SER A 185 -14.37 -20.65 4.81
CA SER A 185 -13.15 -20.89 5.57
C SER A 185 -12.51 -19.61 6.14
N PHE A 186 -13.26 -18.50 6.17
CA PHE A 186 -12.78 -17.19 6.64
C PHE A 186 -11.48 -16.74 5.95
N TYR A 187 -11.37 -17.01 4.64
CA TYR A 187 -10.21 -16.71 3.81
C TYR A 187 -8.90 -17.19 4.43
N THR A 188 -8.89 -18.43 4.93
CA THR A 188 -7.70 -19.06 5.51
C THR A 188 -6.53 -19.05 4.52
N LEU A 189 -5.31 -18.82 5.00
CA LEU A 189 -4.09 -19.03 4.23
C LEU A 189 -3.85 -20.54 4.11
N GLU A 190 -4.58 -21.18 3.20
CA GLU A 190 -4.70 -22.64 3.13
C GLU A 190 -3.41 -23.32 2.68
N ARG A 191 -2.70 -22.71 1.73
CA ARG A 191 -1.38 -23.19 1.28
C ARG A 191 -0.40 -22.04 1.14
N LEU A 192 0.79 -22.26 1.65
CA LEU A 192 1.94 -21.40 1.52
C LEU A 192 3.14 -22.32 1.24
N GLY A 193 3.79 -22.10 0.10
CA GLY A 193 4.87 -22.96 -0.39
C GLY A 193 6.20 -22.70 0.29
N GLU A 194 7.27 -23.19 -0.33
CA GLU A 194 8.64 -23.04 0.16
C GLU A 194 9.07 -21.58 0.11
N TYR A 195 9.65 -21.11 1.21
CA TYR A 195 10.18 -19.76 1.31
C TYR A 195 11.49 -19.61 0.52
N SER A 196 11.63 -18.48 -0.15
CA SER A 196 12.90 -17.99 -0.69
C SER A 196 12.97 -16.47 -0.57
N GLY A 197 14.15 -15.93 -0.30
CA GLY A 197 14.37 -14.48 -0.22
C GLY A 197 15.36 -14.10 0.86
N ASP A 198 15.43 -12.80 1.12
CA ASP A 198 16.40 -12.16 2.03
C ASP A 198 15.73 -11.33 3.14
N ALA A 199 14.39 -11.25 3.16
CA ALA A 199 13.62 -10.59 4.22
C ALA A 199 13.45 -11.41 5.51
N GLY A 200 13.77 -12.72 5.48
CA GLY A 200 13.37 -13.71 6.48
C GLY A 200 11.91 -14.15 6.38
N ASP A 201 11.60 -15.36 6.84
CA ASP A 201 10.30 -16.02 6.67
C ASP A 201 9.30 -15.64 7.78
N ALA A 202 8.53 -14.58 7.57
CA ALA A 202 7.46 -14.16 8.48
C ALA A 202 6.11 -14.86 8.24
N MET A 203 5.81 -15.27 7.01
CA MET A 203 4.45 -15.73 6.66
C MET A 203 4.22 -17.19 7.04
N SER A 204 5.25 -18.04 7.10
CA SER A 204 5.11 -19.44 7.54
C SER A 204 4.55 -19.55 8.96
N HIS A 205 4.78 -18.54 9.81
CA HIS A 205 4.20 -18.50 11.15
C HIS A 205 2.66 -18.48 11.14
N VAL A 206 2.06 -17.84 10.14
CA VAL A 206 0.60 -17.65 10.01
C VAL A 206 -0.02 -18.54 8.93
N ALA A 207 0.73 -19.51 8.39
CA ALA A 207 0.19 -20.52 7.50
C ALA A 207 -0.92 -21.34 8.19
N GLY A 208 -1.99 -21.63 7.44
CA GLY A 208 -3.18 -22.33 7.93
C GLY A 208 -4.07 -21.51 8.87
N GLN A 209 -3.79 -20.21 9.07
CA GLN A 209 -4.64 -19.35 9.91
C GLN A 209 -5.71 -18.64 9.09
N ARG A 210 -6.83 -18.33 9.73
CA ARG A 210 -7.91 -17.51 9.15
C ARG A 210 -7.53 -16.03 9.10
N PHE A 211 -8.17 -15.29 8.20
CA PHE A 211 -8.04 -13.84 8.14
C PHE A 211 -8.91 -13.19 9.24
N TYR A 212 -8.44 -12.10 9.83
CA TYR A 212 -9.13 -11.36 10.86
C TYR A 212 -9.16 -9.87 10.56
N THR A 213 -10.28 -9.25 10.94
CA THR A 213 -10.46 -7.79 11.06
C THR A 213 -10.97 -7.51 12.47
N TYR A 214 -10.91 -6.25 12.90
CA TYR A 214 -11.27 -5.89 14.29
C TYR A 214 -12.72 -6.27 14.68
N ASP A 215 -13.63 -6.33 13.71
CA ASP A 215 -15.04 -6.68 13.91
C ASP A 215 -15.30 -8.20 13.84
N MET A 216 -14.32 -8.99 13.40
CA MET A 216 -14.38 -10.46 13.32
C MET A 216 -13.42 -11.13 14.32
N ASP A 217 -12.70 -10.33 15.12
CA ASP A 217 -11.71 -10.78 16.10
C ASP A 217 -12.29 -10.89 17.51
N ASN A 218 -13.20 -11.85 17.67
CA ASN A 218 -13.93 -12.10 18.92
C ASN A 218 -13.24 -13.14 19.83
N GLY A 219 -12.00 -13.52 19.53
CA GLY A 219 -11.24 -14.52 20.28
C GLY A 219 -10.55 -13.96 21.52
N ASN A 220 -9.78 -14.83 22.20
CA ASN A 220 -8.96 -14.45 23.36
C ASN A 220 -7.74 -13.60 22.96
N CYS A 221 -7.14 -13.86 21.78
CA CYS A 221 -6.04 -13.05 21.25
C CYS A 221 -6.60 -12.06 20.24
N ARG A 222 -6.83 -10.81 20.64
CA ARG A 222 -7.47 -9.79 19.79
C ARG A 222 -6.47 -9.06 18.90
N CYS A 223 -5.69 -9.83 18.15
CA CYS A 223 -4.57 -9.37 17.34
C CYS A 223 -4.91 -8.23 16.37
N ALA A 224 -6.09 -8.28 15.73
CA ALA A 224 -6.53 -7.27 14.78
C ALA A 224 -6.76 -5.92 15.48
N THR A 225 -7.33 -5.96 16.68
CA THR A 225 -7.55 -4.76 17.50
C THR A 225 -6.24 -4.26 18.09
N GLU A 226 -5.46 -5.15 18.72
CA GLU A 226 -4.18 -4.82 19.37
C GLU A 226 -3.19 -4.17 18.40
N ARG A 227 -3.09 -4.68 17.16
CA ARG A 227 -2.21 -4.15 16.11
C ARG A 227 -2.84 -3.07 15.23
N SER A 228 -4.08 -2.70 15.49
CA SER A 228 -4.86 -1.77 14.64
C SER A 228 -4.77 -2.16 13.15
N SER A 229 -4.98 -3.44 12.87
CA SER A 229 -4.65 -4.05 11.59
C SER A 229 -5.66 -5.13 11.20
N ALA A 230 -5.42 -5.75 10.05
CA ALA A 230 -6.06 -6.97 9.60
C ALA A 230 -4.99 -7.96 9.12
N GLY A 231 -5.35 -9.22 8.93
CA GLY A 231 -4.40 -10.20 8.43
C GLY A 231 -4.68 -11.61 8.93
N TRP A 232 -3.83 -12.55 8.49
CA TRP A 232 -3.78 -13.89 9.04
C TRP A 232 -3.04 -13.86 10.38
N PHE A 233 -3.67 -14.34 11.45
CA PHE A 233 -3.13 -14.26 12.82
C PHE A 233 -3.14 -15.60 13.56
N LYS A 234 -2.05 -15.89 14.28
CA LYS A 234 -1.78 -17.02 15.17
C LYS A 234 -1.42 -16.57 16.61
N CYS A 235 -2.15 -15.63 17.19
CA CYS A 235 -1.80 -15.03 18.49
C CYS A 235 -0.33 -14.54 18.61
N CYS A 236 0.23 -13.78 17.67
CA CYS A 236 -0.45 -13.07 16.60
C CYS A 236 0.26 -13.18 15.25
N THR A 237 1.32 -12.43 14.98
CA THR A 237 1.99 -12.50 13.66
C THR A 237 3.45 -12.10 13.78
N LYS A 238 4.21 -12.42 12.73
CA LYS A 238 5.61 -12.06 12.50
C LYS A 238 5.77 -10.96 11.43
N CYS A 239 4.65 -10.48 10.88
CA CYS A 239 4.61 -9.29 10.01
C CYS A 239 3.24 -8.61 10.08
N ASN A 240 3.18 -7.30 9.87
CA ASN A 240 1.95 -6.52 9.96
C ASN A 240 1.72 -5.61 8.75
N LEU A 241 1.48 -6.19 7.58
CA LEU A 241 1.40 -5.43 6.31
C LEU A 241 0.21 -4.47 6.22
N PHE A 242 -0.84 -4.71 7.00
CA PHE A 242 -2.07 -3.91 7.02
C PHE A 242 -2.12 -2.92 8.20
N GLY A 243 -1.01 -2.77 8.93
CA GLY A 243 -0.92 -1.84 10.05
C GLY A 243 -1.01 -0.37 9.63
N PRO A 244 -1.13 0.54 10.60
CA PRO A 244 -0.99 1.98 10.37
C PRO A 244 0.33 2.32 9.68
N TYR A 245 0.30 3.28 8.76
CA TYR A 245 1.51 3.76 8.12
C TYR A 245 2.20 4.77 9.05
N LEU A 246 3.40 4.42 9.52
CA LEU A 246 4.29 5.31 10.27
C LEU A 246 5.60 5.49 9.49
N GLU A 247 6.35 6.53 9.81
CA GLU A 247 7.58 6.89 9.08
C GLU A 247 8.84 6.41 9.82
N GLY A 248 9.20 5.13 9.62
CA GLY A 248 10.39 4.53 10.21
C GLY A 248 10.21 4.15 11.68
N TYR A 249 11.21 4.48 12.52
CA TYR A 249 11.15 4.16 13.95
C TYR A 249 10.00 4.88 14.65
N TYR A 250 9.29 4.17 15.51
CA TYR A 250 8.19 4.72 16.30
C TYR A 250 8.39 4.43 17.78
N ASP A 251 7.72 5.22 18.61
CA ASP A 251 7.78 5.08 20.06
C ASP A 251 7.01 3.85 20.57
N MET A 252 7.21 3.52 21.84
CA MET A 252 6.52 2.39 22.46
C MET A 252 5.00 2.57 22.54
N VAL A 253 4.45 3.78 22.42
CA VAL A 253 2.99 4.03 22.44
C VAL A 253 2.31 3.34 21.26
N HIS A 254 3.04 3.19 20.15
CA HIS A 254 2.54 2.51 18.98
C HIS A 254 2.62 0.99 19.06
N GLU A 255 3.17 0.35 20.12
CA GLU A 255 3.02 -1.09 20.47
C GLU A 255 2.71 -2.06 19.29
N TYR A 256 3.60 -2.15 18.30
CA TYR A 256 3.46 -3.02 17.11
C TYR A 256 2.36 -2.62 16.08
N ARG A 257 1.79 -1.43 16.20
CA ARG A 257 0.78 -0.82 15.32
C ARG A 257 1.44 -0.05 14.18
N ALA A 258 2.23 -0.75 13.39
CA ALA A 258 2.84 -0.18 12.18
C ALA A 258 2.98 -1.23 11.08
N ILE A 259 3.53 -0.83 9.93
CA ILE A 259 3.85 -1.74 8.84
C ILE A 259 5.24 -2.33 9.07
N TRP A 260 5.35 -3.56 9.56
CA TRP A 260 6.66 -4.13 9.91
C TRP A 260 6.82 -5.58 9.46
N TRP A 261 8.08 -6.00 9.41
CA TRP A 261 8.52 -7.37 9.10
C TRP A 261 9.61 -7.76 10.09
N GLU A 262 9.29 -8.71 11.00
CA GLU A 262 10.09 -8.97 12.20
C GLU A 262 11.54 -9.33 11.87
N TYR A 263 11.74 -10.18 10.88
CA TYR A 263 13.07 -10.72 10.54
C TYR A 263 13.98 -9.75 9.80
N TRP A 264 13.52 -8.53 9.47
CA TRP A 264 14.34 -7.54 8.79
C TRP A 264 14.62 -6.28 9.63
N ARG A 265 13.63 -5.42 9.84
CA ARG A 265 13.79 -4.18 10.63
C ARG A 265 13.22 -4.29 12.05
N GLY A 266 12.71 -5.47 12.42
CA GLY A 266 12.01 -5.68 13.68
C GLY A 266 10.60 -5.10 13.67
N ASP A 267 9.95 -5.17 14.82
CA ASP A 267 8.56 -4.75 15.06
C ASP A 267 8.48 -3.38 15.77
N GLN A 268 9.55 -2.59 15.68
CA GLN A 268 9.67 -1.20 16.14
C GLN A 268 10.00 -0.22 15.01
N TYR A 269 9.95 -0.70 13.76
CA TYR A 269 10.25 0.08 12.57
C TYR A 269 9.15 -0.12 11.52
N SER A 270 8.59 0.98 11.06
CA SER A 270 7.58 1.01 10.01
C SER A 270 8.24 1.15 8.64
N LEU A 271 7.94 0.20 7.76
CA LEU A 271 8.42 0.14 6.39
C LEU A 271 7.79 1.26 5.54
N LYS A 272 8.58 1.78 4.60
CA LYS A 272 8.19 2.84 3.67
C LYS A 272 7.30 2.31 2.57
N THR A 273 7.71 1.21 1.91
CA THR A 273 6.93 0.62 0.82
C THR A 273 6.78 -0.87 1.01
N VAL A 274 5.56 -1.37 0.83
CA VAL A 274 5.24 -2.79 0.81
C VAL A 274 4.39 -3.07 -0.42
N GLN A 275 4.81 -4.04 -1.24
CA GLN A 275 3.97 -4.60 -2.29
C GLN A 275 3.84 -6.11 -2.10
N MET A 276 2.62 -6.61 -1.97
CA MET A 276 2.32 -8.03 -2.11
C MET A 276 1.86 -8.26 -3.54
N MET A 277 2.48 -9.21 -4.22
CA MET A 277 2.22 -9.51 -5.62
C MET A 277 1.99 -11.00 -5.80
N ILE A 278 1.10 -11.39 -6.72
CA ILE A 278 0.89 -12.79 -7.07
C ILE A 278 1.12 -13.01 -8.57
N ARG A 279 1.55 -14.23 -8.92
CA ARG A 279 1.71 -14.66 -10.31
C ARG A 279 1.32 -16.13 -10.43
N PRO A 280 0.60 -16.55 -11.48
CA PRO A 280 0.32 -17.97 -11.69
C PRO A 280 1.63 -18.72 -11.97
N LYS A 281 1.79 -19.89 -11.38
CA LYS A 281 2.81 -20.84 -11.81
C LYS A 281 2.29 -21.56 -13.05
N CYS A 282 3.07 -21.54 -14.12
CA CYS A 282 2.82 -22.46 -15.22
C CYS A 282 3.01 -23.88 -14.68
N SER A 283 1.93 -24.66 -14.64
CA SER A 283 2.05 -26.11 -14.50
C SER A 283 2.70 -26.63 -15.78
N CYS A 284 3.94 -27.10 -15.66
CA CYS A 284 4.67 -27.78 -16.73
C CYS A 284 3.94 -29.06 -17.15
#